data_AF-A0A8J8NUQ1-F1
#
_entry.id   AF-A0A8J8NUQ1-F1
#
_cell.length_a   1.000
_cell.length_b   1.000
_cell.length_c   1.000
_cell.angle_alpha   90.00
_cell.angle_beta   90.00
_cell.angle_gamma   90.00
#
_symmetry.space_group_name_H-M   'P 1'
#
loop_
_entity.id
_entity.type
_entity.pdbx_description
1 polymer ?
#
loop_
_entity_poly.entity_id
_entity_poly.type
_entity_poly.pdbx_seq_one_letter_code
_entity_poly.pdbx_strand_id
1 'polypeptide(L)'
;MTHYKQLLKVRWDTESPKFKLACFKLGIEKGKLEIKSREEIAMKGESDKIVGLKYRHHLNRVKDLLNEVIVERRKLIQIQMQPSHTYLDPVSPRSDYSNPFSHKSPTLATSRQRSAIDLLSQIQTMQQNGGGLTRSTSVSNIMRRKLPVLNSGYPFSLVRKSLDNASSGESSGSLAKDYETRRQKMLRDLEVKLQRQRSSEELMKNHMIKLKKQEENVKYIQEEQQYKFQKQQEKRNIHANRYQQLLTEQDQKSREIIDRWRQEDEEDRRTKWDKVWNNYGRNSVSQSTSRSKDRLQQVKQSIDQLVSHRMNVLEHKMRKSEDTYRSQLYLKIRQSHELNERLNEKIADARDYKSHQEYDKAVKHHQLQRKYLEKLQQRMRDQQYNSEVIQHKRKEQQERFSRNIQGERDQSKEKLQELLARFQKAEELRKQQAEKQEDRSKIKREIGKLKEMDKQELQARLKRIADTKKLMILMKEKESQEKISQIREKQEREMRIRKEFDMKVALDKLTIRSKFMSQSITGAQSQMSRQQLPQIMSMMVKSHHNQQDDGVKRAGKAIFQTQNTKRDLTPGV
;
A
#
# COMPACT_ATOMS: atom_id res chain seq x y z
N MET A 1 -32.11 16.84 25.08
CA MET A 1 -33.55 17.03 24.81
C MET A 1 -34.35 17.57 26.00
N THR A 2 -33.82 17.54 27.23
CA THR A 2 -34.54 17.87 28.48
C THR A 2 -35.31 19.20 28.47
N HIS A 3 -34.71 20.32 28.04
CA HIS A 3 -35.34 21.65 28.09
C HIS A 3 -36.70 21.76 27.37
N TYR A 4 -36.91 21.06 26.25
CA TYR A 4 -38.17 21.20 25.50
C TYR A 4 -39.37 20.49 26.14
N LYS A 5 -39.14 19.56 27.08
CA LYS A 5 -40.21 18.86 27.80
C LYS A 5 -41.05 19.79 28.69
N GLN A 6 -40.54 20.98 29.02
CA GLN A 6 -41.29 22.00 29.78
C GLN A 6 -42.27 22.77 28.87
N LEU A 7 -41.86 23.17 27.66
CA LEU A 7 -42.71 23.88 26.69
C LEU A 7 -43.96 23.09 26.32
N LEU A 8 -43.84 21.76 26.21
CA LEU A 8 -44.95 20.83 25.93
C LEU A 8 -45.88 20.56 27.13
N LYS A 9 -45.44 20.87 28.36
CA LYS A 9 -46.22 20.65 29.60
C LYS A 9 -46.94 21.90 30.10
N VAL A 10 -46.43 23.09 29.78
CA VAL A 10 -47.05 24.36 30.19
C VAL A 10 -48.21 24.68 29.24
N ARG A 11 -49.45 24.68 29.76
CA ARG A 11 -50.58 25.32 29.07
C ARG A 11 -50.40 26.83 29.16
N TRP A 12 -50.05 27.45 28.04
CA TRP A 12 -49.88 28.90 27.94
C TRP A 12 -51.23 29.60 27.90
N ASP A 13 -51.43 30.58 28.77
CA ASP A 13 -52.55 31.53 28.73
C ASP A 13 -52.36 32.51 27.56
N THR A 14 -52.70 32.02 26.36
CA THR A 14 -52.65 32.76 25.09
C THR A 14 -53.90 33.61 24.84
N GLU A 15 -55.00 33.32 25.54
CA GLU A 15 -56.28 34.00 25.37
C GLU A 15 -56.40 35.29 26.20
N SER A 16 -55.57 35.48 27.23
CA SER A 16 -55.54 36.72 28.02
C SER A 16 -55.37 37.98 27.16
N PRO A 17 -56.17 39.04 27.40
CA PRO A 17 -56.04 40.32 26.70
C PRO A 17 -54.63 40.92 26.75
N LYS A 18 -53.91 40.75 27.88
CA LYS A 18 -52.53 41.25 28.02
C LYS A 18 -51.52 40.46 27.20
N PHE A 19 -51.78 39.17 26.95
CA PHE A 19 -50.97 38.34 26.06
C PHE A 19 -51.25 38.68 24.58
N LYS A 20 -52.53 38.79 24.20
CA LYS A 20 -52.96 39.24 22.87
C LYS A 20 -52.36 40.62 22.51
N LEU A 21 -52.41 41.58 23.42
CA LEU A 21 -51.82 42.91 23.23
C LEU A 21 -50.29 42.89 23.14
N ALA A 22 -49.62 42.01 23.88
CA ALA A 22 -48.17 41.80 23.74
C ALA A 22 -47.81 41.22 22.37
N CYS A 23 -48.52 40.18 21.90
CA CYS A 23 -48.33 39.62 20.56
C CYS A 23 -48.55 40.67 19.45
N PHE A 24 -49.60 41.49 19.58
CA PHE A 24 -49.92 42.58 18.65
C PHE A 24 -48.78 43.62 18.60
N LYS A 25 -48.35 44.16 19.75
CA LYS A 25 -47.21 45.11 19.82
C LYS A 25 -45.92 44.54 19.22
N LEU A 26 -45.70 43.23 19.37
CA LEU A 26 -44.54 42.52 18.87
C LEU A 26 -44.68 42.04 17.41
N GLY A 27 -45.81 42.27 16.74
CA GLY A 27 -46.07 41.82 15.37
C GLY A 27 -46.07 40.30 15.19
N ILE A 28 -46.40 39.54 16.25
CA ILE A 28 -46.43 38.07 16.29
C ILE A 28 -47.85 37.56 16.01
N GLU A 29 -48.00 36.69 15.02
CA GLU A 29 -49.27 36.03 14.68
C GLU A 29 -49.54 34.83 15.62
N LYS A 30 -50.81 34.57 15.97
CA LYS A 30 -51.20 33.52 16.93
C LYS A 30 -50.60 32.14 16.60
N GLY A 31 -50.69 31.73 15.33
CA GLY A 31 -50.17 30.45 14.84
C GLY A 31 -48.64 30.28 14.87
N LYS A 32 -47.88 31.31 15.26
CA LYS A 32 -46.41 31.22 15.44
C LYS A 32 -45.99 30.83 16.85
N LEU A 33 -46.94 30.73 17.78
CA LEU A 33 -46.73 30.25 19.14
C LEU A 33 -47.25 28.81 19.32
N GLU A 34 -47.85 28.22 18.28
CA GLU A 34 -48.38 26.86 18.28
C GLU A 34 -47.23 25.84 18.14
N ILE A 35 -47.20 24.86 19.06
CA ILE A 35 -46.22 23.78 19.03
C ILE A 35 -46.76 22.67 18.13
N LYS A 36 -46.26 22.64 16.90
CA LYS A 36 -46.54 21.59 15.92
C LYS A 36 -45.95 20.24 16.34
N SER A 37 -46.58 19.16 15.93
CA SER A 37 -46.03 17.80 16.04
C SER A 37 -44.77 17.60 15.17
N ARG A 38 -44.10 16.45 15.31
CA ARG A 38 -42.94 16.13 14.46
C ARG A 38 -43.39 15.76 13.04
N GLU A 39 -44.58 15.18 12.97
CA GLU A 39 -45.30 14.67 11.82
C GLU A 39 -45.77 15.83 10.91
N GLU A 40 -46.33 16.90 11.49
CA GLU A 40 -46.65 18.16 10.78
C GLU A 40 -45.43 18.87 10.15
N ILE A 41 -44.22 18.58 10.65
CA ILE A 41 -42.96 19.16 10.17
C ILE A 41 -42.24 18.22 9.20
N ALA A 42 -42.65 16.96 9.10
CA ALA A 42 -42.08 15.96 8.21
C ALA A 42 -42.63 16.12 6.79
N MET A 43 -41.77 16.50 5.83
CA MET A 43 -42.13 16.46 4.41
C MET A 43 -41.83 15.06 3.83
N LYS A 44 -42.68 14.62 2.89
CA LYS A 44 -42.59 13.27 2.29
C LYS A 44 -41.22 13.06 1.64
N GLY A 45 -40.47 12.06 2.13
CA GLY A 45 -39.14 11.71 1.63
C GLY A 45 -37.95 12.37 2.35
N GLU A 46 -38.18 13.18 3.38
CA GLU A 46 -37.07 13.74 4.18
C GLU A 46 -36.49 12.73 5.18
N SER A 47 -35.18 12.81 5.43
CA SER A 47 -34.53 11.93 6.41
C SER A 47 -34.87 12.34 7.85
N ASP A 48 -34.98 11.35 8.74
CA ASP A 48 -35.42 11.59 10.13
C ASP A 48 -34.51 12.58 10.90
N LYS A 49 -33.23 12.66 10.50
CA LYS A 49 -32.25 13.66 10.97
C LYS A 49 -32.61 15.10 10.58
N ILE A 50 -33.14 15.29 9.37
CA ILE A 50 -33.62 16.59 8.84
C ILE A 50 -34.93 16.99 9.53
N VAL A 51 -35.89 16.08 9.63
CA VAL A 51 -37.13 16.32 10.39
C VAL A 51 -36.82 16.65 11.85
N GLY A 52 -35.92 15.89 12.48
CA GLY A 52 -35.42 16.14 13.84
C GLY A 52 -34.54 17.38 13.99
N LEU A 53 -34.09 18.01 12.90
CA LEU A 53 -33.46 19.34 12.91
C LEU A 53 -34.54 20.43 12.84
N LYS A 54 -35.44 20.37 11.84
CA LYS A 54 -36.56 21.31 11.66
C LYS A 54 -37.43 21.40 12.92
N TYR A 55 -37.76 20.27 13.54
CA TYR A 55 -38.55 20.22 14.77
C TYR A 55 -37.87 20.93 15.96
N ARG A 56 -36.55 20.76 16.13
CA ARG A 56 -35.78 21.51 17.14
C ARG A 56 -35.70 23.00 16.82
N HIS A 57 -35.63 23.36 15.54
CA HIS A 57 -35.64 24.75 15.09
C HIS A 57 -36.97 25.44 15.42
N HIS A 58 -38.10 24.78 15.12
CA HIS A 58 -39.44 25.23 15.49
C HIS A 58 -39.58 25.43 17.02
N LEU A 59 -39.15 24.44 17.81
CA LEU A 59 -39.22 24.53 19.28
C LEU A 59 -38.35 25.65 19.87
N ASN A 60 -37.19 25.95 19.29
CA ASN A 60 -36.40 27.13 19.67
C ASN A 60 -37.14 28.43 19.28
N ARG A 61 -37.64 28.54 18.04
CA ARG A 61 -38.41 29.71 17.59
C ARG A 61 -39.58 30.01 18.52
N VAL A 62 -40.41 29.00 18.81
CA VAL A 62 -41.59 29.14 19.70
C VAL A 62 -41.16 29.54 21.12
N LYS A 63 -40.12 28.91 21.66
CA LYS A 63 -39.55 29.27 22.98
C LYS A 63 -39.14 30.74 23.04
N ASP A 64 -38.40 31.21 22.04
CA ASP A 64 -37.81 32.55 22.07
C ASP A 64 -38.86 33.63 21.79
N LEU A 65 -39.82 33.37 20.89
CA LEU A 65 -41.03 34.21 20.73
C LEU A 65 -41.89 34.26 22.01
N LEU A 66 -42.09 33.14 22.72
CA LEU A 66 -42.79 33.11 24.00
C LEU A 66 -42.05 33.94 25.07
N ASN A 67 -40.72 33.86 25.15
CA ASN A 67 -39.93 34.68 26.07
C ASN A 67 -40.11 36.19 25.79
N GLU A 68 -40.08 36.61 24.53
CA GLU A 68 -40.35 38.00 24.15
C GLU A 68 -41.77 38.45 24.53
N VAL A 69 -42.79 37.62 24.27
CA VAL A 69 -44.19 37.91 24.65
C VAL A 69 -44.36 38.00 26.16
N ILE A 70 -43.67 37.16 26.95
CA ILE A 70 -43.67 37.23 28.42
C ILE A 70 -43.04 38.53 28.91
N VAL A 71 -41.91 38.96 28.31
CA VAL A 71 -41.24 40.22 28.64
C VAL A 71 -42.14 41.42 28.31
N GLU A 72 -42.80 41.45 27.14
CA GLU A 72 -43.70 42.55 26.78
C GLU A 72 -45.01 42.52 27.61
N ARG A 73 -45.56 41.34 27.92
CA ARG A 73 -46.70 41.18 28.86
C ARG A 73 -46.36 41.71 30.25
N ARG A 74 -45.11 41.53 30.73
CA ARG A 74 -44.63 42.11 32.00
C ARG A 74 -44.57 43.64 31.93
N LYS A 75 -44.04 44.24 30.86
CA LYS A 75 -44.06 45.72 30.67
C LYS A 75 -45.49 46.26 30.65
N LEU A 76 -46.41 45.61 29.94
CA LEU A 76 -47.82 46.00 29.90
C LEU A 76 -48.49 45.96 31.29
N ILE A 77 -48.16 44.97 32.12
CA ILE A 77 -48.63 44.92 33.51
C ILE A 77 -48.02 46.07 34.33
N GLN A 78 -46.70 46.30 34.21
CA GLN A 78 -46.01 47.36 34.96
C GLN A 78 -46.55 48.75 34.63
N ILE A 79 -46.80 49.06 33.35
CA ILE A 79 -47.42 50.31 32.90
C ILE A 79 -48.83 50.48 33.50
N GLN A 80 -49.61 49.39 33.63
CA GLN A 80 -50.94 49.44 34.21
C GLN A 80 -50.94 49.54 35.75
N MET A 81 -49.84 49.15 36.41
CA MET A 81 -49.70 49.22 37.87
C MET A 81 -48.99 50.49 38.36
N GLN A 82 -48.42 51.30 37.46
CA GLN A 82 -48.13 52.70 37.79
C GLN A 82 -49.46 53.46 37.85
N PRO A 83 -49.81 54.10 38.98
CA PRO A 83 -51.00 54.94 39.04
C PRO A 83 -50.86 56.07 38.02
N SER A 84 -51.92 56.35 37.28
CA SER A 84 -51.92 57.40 36.26
C SER A 84 -51.73 58.76 36.93
N HIS A 85 -50.50 59.29 36.90
CA HIS A 85 -50.20 60.63 37.39
C HIS A 85 -50.72 61.66 36.38
N THR A 86 -52.02 61.90 36.49
CA THR A 86 -52.79 62.87 35.71
C THR A 86 -52.20 64.26 35.89
N TYR A 87 -51.69 64.84 34.80
CA TYR A 87 -51.31 66.25 34.64
C TYR A 87 -50.42 66.87 35.73
N LEU A 88 -49.13 67.00 35.42
CA LEU A 88 -48.49 68.32 35.32
C LEU A 88 -47.35 68.24 34.29
N ASP A 89 -47.08 69.34 33.59
CA ASP A 89 -46.08 69.42 32.52
C ASP A 89 -44.94 70.36 32.97
N PRO A 90 -43.86 69.83 33.59
CA PRO A 90 -42.73 70.64 33.99
C PRO A 90 -41.79 70.82 32.80
N VAL A 91 -41.79 72.03 32.24
CA VAL A 91 -40.71 72.50 31.36
C VAL A 91 -39.39 72.44 32.15
N SER A 92 -38.61 71.40 31.93
CA SER A 92 -37.32 71.16 32.59
C SER A 92 -36.19 71.24 31.55
N PRO A 93 -35.12 72.01 31.81
CA PRO A 93 -34.14 72.37 30.79
C PRO A 93 -33.20 71.22 30.41
N ARG A 94 -32.48 71.42 29.31
CA ARG A 94 -31.27 70.64 28.98
C ARG A 94 -30.30 70.67 30.17
N SER A 95 -29.79 69.51 30.55
CA SER A 95 -28.54 69.38 31.30
C SER A 95 -27.63 68.42 30.55
N ASP A 96 -26.61 68.95 29.88
CA ASP A 96 -25.57 68.15 29.25
C ASP A 96 -24.70 67.52 30.34
N TYR A 97 -25.00 66.27 30.72
CA TYR A 97 -24.16 65.50 31.64
C TYR A 97 -23.20 64.59 30.87
N SER A 98 -21.92 64.85 31.11
CA SER A 98 -20.79 64.07 30.63
C SER A 98 -20.85 62.63 31.15
N ASN A 99 -20.19 61.72 30.42
CA ASN A 99 -20.19 60.28 30.73
C ASN A 99 -18.78 59.79 31.12
N PRO A 100 -18.38 59.88 32.41
CA PRO A 100 -17.12 59.34 32.90
C PRO A 100 -17.32 58.00 33.61
N PHE A 101 -17.17 56.88 32.90
CA PHE A 101 -16.98 55.58 33.55
C PHE A 101 -15.76 54.85 33.01
N SER A 102 -14.85 54.49 33.92
CA SER A 102 -13.54 53.92 33.60
C SER A 102 -13.33 52.53 34.22
N HIS A 103 -12.39 51.81 33.61
CA HIS A 103 -11.66 50.64 34.13
C HIS A 103 -12.43 49.46 34.74
N LYS A 104 -12.24 48.28 34.11
CA LYS A 104 -11.66 47.02 34.64
C LYS A 104 -12.11 45.88 33.71
N SER A 105 -11.35 44.84 33.36
CA SER A 105 -9.94 44.41 33.55
C SER A 105 -9.83 43.05 32.79
N PRO A 106 -8.81 42.17 32.93
CA PRO A 106 -7.43 42.35 33.38
C PRO A 106 -6.37 41.89 32.35
N THR A 107 -5.13 42.35 32.50
CA THR A 107 -3.96 41.70 31.90
C THR A 107 -3.46 40.57 32.82
N LEU A 108 -3.01 39.44 32.28
CA LEU A 108 -2.38 38.38 33.07
C LEU A 108 -0.99 38.03 32.52
N ALA A 109 0.04 38.23 33.34
CA ALA A 109 1.42 37.85 33.05
C ALA A 109 2.12 37.38 34.33
N THR A 110 2.57 36.12 34.35
CA THR A 110 3.52 35.54 35.32
C THR A 110 4.41 34.58 34.53
N SER A 111 5.75 34.65 34.48
CA SER A 111 6.80 35.03 35.44
C SER A 111 7.40 33.84 36.21
N ARG A 112 8.50 33.29 35.64
CA ARG A 112 9.71 32.70 36.25
C ARG A 112 10.51 32.02 35.11
N GLN A 113 11.68 32.49 34.65
CA GLN A 113 13.01 32.71 35.27
C GLN A 113 13.84 31.45 35.60
N ARG A 114 15.11 31.49 35.15
CA ARG A 114 16.29 30.67 35.51
C ARG A 114 16.30 29.22 34.97
N SER A 115 17.45 28.65 34.58
CA SER A 115 18.78 29.23 34.30
C SER A 115 19.64 28.25 33.46
N ALA A 116 20.79 28.72 32.96
CA ALA A 116 21.72 27.98 32.11
C ALA A 116 22.35 26.72 32.75
N ILE A 117 22.88 25.85 31.88
CA ILE A 117 24.18 25.18 32.02
C ILE A 117 24.67 24.81 30.61
N ASP A 118 25.90 25.22 30.26
CA ASP A 118 26.65 24.68 29.13
C ASP A 118 27.29 23.35 29.56
N LEU A 119 27.26 22.33 28.70
CA LEU A 119 28.17 21.18 28.81
C LEU A 119 28.23 20.38 27.49
N LEU A 120 29.44 19.85 27.22
CA LEU A 120 29.79 18.89 26.17
C LEU A 120 29.81 19.41 24.72
N SER A 121 30.98 19.93 24.37
CA SER A 121 31.59 19.87 23.03
C SER A 121 32.08 18.43 22.70
N GLN A 122 32.94 18.29 21.68
CA GLN A 122 33.44 17.04 21.06
C GLN A 122 32.37 16.32 20.19
N ILE A 123 32.70 15.74 19.03
CA ILE A 123 34.01 15.42 18.43
C ILE A 123 34.16 16.08 17.05
N GLN A 124 35.37 16.54 16.73
CA GLN A 124 35.83 16.86 15.36
C GLN A 124 37.27 16.37 15.17
N THR A 125 37.70 16.16 13.91
CA THR A 125 39.00 15.57 13.46
C THR A 125 39.08 14.05 13.66
N MET A 126 39.54 13.25 12.69
CA MET A 126 40.91 13.21 12.14
C MET A 126 40.99 13.06 10.59
N GLN A 127 42.12 13.55 10.05
CA GLN A 127 42.97 13.08 8.93
C GLN A 127 42.31 12.24 7.80
N GLN A 128 42.35 12.63 6.51
CA GLN A 128 43.53 12.85 5.62
C GLN A 128 44.51 11.67 5.52
N ASN A 129 44.38 10.89 4.44
CA ASN A 129 45.41 10.15 3.68
C ASN A 129 44.70 9.51 2.45
N GLY A 130 45.33 9.23 1.30
CA GLY A 130 46.71 9.50 0.87
C GLY A 130 47.14 8.52 -0.24
N GLY A 131 47.30 8.99 -1.49
CA GLY A 131 47.64 8.13 -2.66
C GLY A 131 46.46 7.32 -3.22
N GLY A 132 46.56 6.70 -4.40
CA GLY A 132 47.66 6.66 -5.37
C GLY A 132 47.25 5.95 -6.68
N LEU A 133 48.00 6.16 -7.78
CA LEU A 133 47.66 5.56 -9.08
C LEU A 133 47.90 4.04 -9.12
N THR A 134 47.03 3.32 -9.82
CA THR A 134 47.49 2.30 -10.81
C THR A 134 46.59 2.33 -12.05
N ARG A 135 47.19 2.10 -13.22
CA ARG A 135 46.44 1.81 -14.46
C ARG A 135 46.05 0.34 -14.46
N SER A 136 44.86 0.01 -14.98
CA SER A 136 44.62 -1.32 -15.55
C SER A 136 43.79 -1.19 -16.83
N THR A 137 44.28 -1.79 -17.91
CA THR A 137 43.66 -1.79 -19.23
C THR A 137 43.11 -3.18 -19.54
N SER A 138 41.80 -3.33 -19.70
CA SER A 138 41.23 -4.52 -20.37
C SER A 138 39.79 -4.30 -20.85
N VAL A 139 39.64 -4.20 -22.18
CA VAL A 139 38.54 -4.74 -23.01
C VAL A 139 37.14 -4.84 -22.35
N SER A 140 36.42 -3.71 -22.31
CA SER A 140 34.97 -3.71 -22.11
C SER A 140 34.25 -4.27 -23.35
N ASN A 141 33.86 -5.54 -23.32
CA ASN A 141 33.19 -6.17 -24.47
C ASN A 141 31.73 -5.69 -24.59
N ILE A 142 31.38 -5.04 -25.70
CA ILE A 142 30.18 -4.20 -25.81
C ILE A 142 28.94 -5.02 -26.19
N MET A 143 28.04 -5.26 -25.22
CA MET A 143 26.64 -5.63 -25.50
C MET A 143 25.69 -4.44 -25.28
N ARG A 144 25.55 -3.61 -26.31
CA ARG A 144 24.55 -2.51 -26.36
C ARG A 144 23.11 -3.07 -26.43
N ARG A 145 22.52 -3.42 -25.28
CA ARG A 145 21.05 -3.45 -25.18
C ARG A 145 20.53 -2.01 -25.16
N LYS A 146 19.74 -1.64 -26.18
CA LYS A 146 19.18 -0.30 -26.34
C LYS A 146 18.15 -0.04 -25.23
N LEU A 147 18.50 0.78 -24.24
CA LEU A 147 17.50 1.45 -23.40
C LEU A 147 16.96 2.67 -24.18
N PRO A 148 15.64 2.90 -24.22
CA PRO A 148 15.09 4.10 -24.83
C PRO A 148 15.44 5.32 -23.96
N VAL A 149 16.09 6.31 -24.57
CA VAL A 149 16.29 7.61 -23.91
C VAL A 149 14.93 8.32 -23.87
N LEU A 150 14.28 8.27 -22.70
CA LEU A 150 13.13 9.11 -22.40
C LEU A 150 13.62 10.56 -22.30
N ASN A 151 13.61 11.24 -23.45
CA ASN A 151 14.04 12.61 -23.62
C ASN A 151 13.06 13.55 -22.89
N SER A 152 13.30 13.80 -21.60
CA SER A 152 12.39 14.54 -20.72
C SER A 152 12.48 16.06 -20.95
N GLY A 153 12.07 16.50 -22.13
CA GLY A 153 11.86 17.91 -22.44
C GLY A 153 10.70 18.46 -21.62
N TYR A 154 10.99 18.95 -20.41
CA TYR A 154 10.04 19.68 -19.57
C TYR A 154 9.97 21.15 -20.01
N PRO A 155 8.86 21.64 -20.60
CA PRO A 155 8.72 23.03 -20.97
C PRO A 155 8.46 23.89 -19.74
N PHE A 156 9.51 24.49 -19.17
CA PHE A 156 9.43 25.36 -17.99
C PHE A 156 8.95 26.79 -18.35
N SER A 157 7.87 26.89 -19.14
CA SER A 157 7.48 28.10 -19.88
C SER A 157 5.99 28.48 -19.77
N LEU A 158 5.30 28.07 -18.69
CA LEU A 158 3.84 28.27 -18.56
C LEU A 158 3.34 28.73 -17.16
N VAL A 159 4.11 29.58 -16.46
CA VAL A 159 3.68 30.24 -15.20
C VAL A 159 4.03 31.74 -15.20
N ARG A 160 3.63 32.47 -16.26
CA ARG A 160 3.88 33.93 -16.36
C ARG A 160 2.75 34.75 -17.00
N LYS A 161 1.50 34.26 -16.96
CA LYS A 161 0.29 34.96 -17.42
C LYS A 161 -0.90 34.73 -16.47
N SER A 162 -0.88 35.38 -15.30
CA SER A 162 -2.03 35.48 -14.38
C SER A 162 -1.76 36.46 -13.22
N LEU A 163 -1.22 37.65 -13.52
CA LEU A 163 -0.84 38.65 -12.50
C LEU A 163 -1.40 40.06 -12.77
N ASP A 164 -2.25 40.19 -13.79
CA ASP A 164 -2.90 41.44 -14.22
C ASP A 164 -4.42 41.33 -14.06
N ASN A 165 -4.90 41.15 -12.81
CA ASN A 165 -6.29 41.44 -12.38
C ASN A 165 -6.48 41.17 -10.87
N ALA A 166 -6.05 42.11 -10.03
CA ALA A 166 -6.27 42.07 -8.57
C ALA A 166 -6.40 43.48 -7.96
N SER A 167 -7.11 44.39 -8.64
CA SER A 167 -7.39 45.75 -8.14
C SER A 167 -8.65 45.78 -7.26
N SER A 168 -8.52 45.33 -6.00
CA SER A 168 -9.44 45.62 -4.89
C SER A 168 -8.73 45.36 -3.56
N GLY A 169 -8.96 46.18 -2.54
CA GLY A 169 -8.25 46.07 -1.26
C GLY A 169 -8.78 45.00 -0.30
N GLU A 170 -8.15 44.97 0.89
CA GLU A 170 -8.71 44.44 2.15
C GLU A 170 -8.94 42.91 2.30
N SER A 171 -7.91 42.10 2.07
CA SER A 171 -7.80 40.76 2.72
C SER A 171 -6.38 40.22 2.91
N SER A 172 -5.38 41.10 3.06
CA SER A 172 -3.94 40.78 3.06
C SER A 172 -3.50 39.69 4.05
N GLY A 173 -4.23 39.49 5.17
CA GLY A 173 -3.93 38.46 6.16
C GLY A 173 -4.27 37.00 5.75
N SER A 174 -5.02 36.77 4.67
CA SER A 174 -5.37 35.41 4.21
C SER A 174 -4.33 34.83 3.25
N LEU A 175 -4.01 35.56 2.18
CA LEU A 175 -3.13 35.10 1.10
C LEU A 175 -1.73 34.70 1.60
N ALA A 176 -1.19 35.40 2.60
CA ALA A 176 0.09 35.03 3.22
C ALA A 176 0.05 33.64 3.88
N LYS A 177 -1.05 33.28 4.55
CA LYS A 177 -1.22 31.97 5.20
C LYS A 177 -1.39 30.85 4.18
N ASP A 178 -2.13 31.11 3.09
CA ASP A 178 -2.26 30.15 1.98
C ASP A 178 -0.92 29.92 1.27
N TYR A 179 -0.12 30.97 1.07
CA TYR A 179 1.21 30.87 0.50
C TYR A 179 2.18 30.07 1.40
N GLU A 180 2.21 30.38 2.70
CA GLU A 180 3.04 29.65 3.67
C GLU A 180 2.61 28.17 3.78
N THR A 181 1.30 27.90 3.76
CA THR A 181 0.78 26.51 3.76
C THR A 181 1.18 25.76 2.49
N ARG A 182 1.14 26.42 1.32
CA ARG A 182 1.55 25.84 0.04
C ARG A 182 3.06 25.60 0.00
N ARG A 183 3.86 26.51 0.58
CA ARG A 183 5.32 26.38 0.76
C ARG A 183 5.68 25.22 1.69
N GLN A 184 5.04 25.12 2.86
CA GLN A 184 5.23 23.99 3.78
C GLN A 184 4.85 22.65 3.14
N LYS A 185 3.76 22.59 2.36
CA LYS A 185 3.41 21.37 1.61
C LYS A 185 4.50 21.01 0.60
N MET A 186 4.98 21.97 -0.19
CA MET A 186 6.05 21.75 -1.17
C MET A 186 7.34 21.25 -0.51
N LEU A 187 7.71 21.77 0.66
CA LEU A 187 8.87 21.30 1.42
C LEU A 187 8.70 19.86 1.90
N ARG A 188 7.52 19.46 2.43
CA ARG A 188 7.24 18.05 2.78
C ARG A 188 7.24 17.14 1.55
N ASP A 189 6.67 17.58 0.43
CA ASP A 189 6.65 16.83 -0.83
C ASP A 189 8.08 16.64 -1.40
N LEU A 190 9.00 17.59 -1.15
CA LEU A 190 10.44 17.48 -1.48
C LEU A 190 11.19 16.57 -0.49
N GLU A 191 10.92 16.69 0.81
CA GLU A 191 11.51 15.86 1.86
C GLU A 191 11.15 14.37 1.67
N VAL A 192 9.88 14.07 1.36
CA VAL A 192 9.43 12.70 1.01
C VAL A 192 10.09 12.20 -0.28
N LYS A 193 10.36 13.06 -1.27
CA LYS A 193 11.13 12.67 -2.47
C LYS A 193 12.58 12.35 -2.12
N LEU A 194 13.24 13.18 -1.32
CA LEU A 194 14.61 12.94 -0.84
C LEU A 194 14.72 11.66 0.00
N GLN A 195 13.75 11.38 0.86
CA GLN A 195 13.70 10.16 1.66
C GLN A 195 13.52 8.91 0.77
N ARG A 196 12.63 8.98 -0.24
CA ARG A 196 12.48 7.92 -1.25
C ARG A 196 13.76 7.71 -2.05
N GLN A 197 14.43 8.79 -2.46
CA GLN A 197 15.70 8.70 -3.18
C GLN A 197 16.78 8.02 -2.30
N ARG A 198 16.96 8.45 -1.05
CA ARG A 198 17.90 7.82 -0.10
C ARG A 198 17.62 6.32 0.08
N SER A 199 16.36 5.92 0.28
CA SER A 199 16.01 4.50 0.39
C SER A 199 16.24 3.72 -0.91
N SER A 200 16.12 4.35 -2.07
CA SER A 200 16.45 3.75 -3.37
C SER A 200 17.97 3.57 -3.55
N GLU A 201 18.77 4.58 -3.17
CA GLU A 201 20.23 4.52 -3.17
C GLU A 201 20.76 3.47 -2.20
N GLU A 202 20.13 3.33 -1.03
CA GLU A 202 20.44 2.31 -0.03
C GLU A 202 20.06 0.89 -0.51
N LEU A 203 18.90 0.73 -1.16
CA LEU A 203 18.55 -0.52 -1.85
C LEU A 203 19.56 -0.87 -2.95
N MET A 204 20.02 0.11 -3.74
CA MET A 204 21.05 -0.11 -4.77
C MET A 204 22.41 -0.48 -4.15
N LYS A 205 22.85 0.17 -3.07
CA LYS A 205 24.07 -0.21 -2.33
C LYS A 205 23.97 -1.65 -1.82
N ASN A 206 22.85 -2.01 -1.19
CA ASN A 206 22.60 -3.37 -0.71
C ASN A 206 22.53 -4.41 -1.84
N HIS A 207 22.01 -4.05 -3.01
CA HIS A 207 22.06 -4.90 -4.20
C HIS A 207 23.50 -5.06 -4.73
N MET A 208 24.28 -3.99 -4.75
CA MET A 208 25.69 -4.02 -5.22
C MET A 208 26.58 -4.84 -4.28
N ILE A 209 26.35 -4.80 -2.97
CA ILE A 209 27.01 -5.68 -1.98
C ILE A 209 26.64 -7.15 -2.23
N LYS A 210 25.37 -7.46 -2.52
CA LYS A 210 24.93 -8.82 -2.88
C LYS A 210 25.57 -9.31 -4.17
N LEU A 211 25.71 -8.46 -5.18
CA LEU A 211 26.41 -8.80 -6.43
C LEU A 211 27.89 -9.11 -6.18
N LYS A 212 28.62 -8.26 -5.44
CA LYS A 212 30.01 -8.56 -5.08
C LYS A 212 30.17 -9.90 -4.35
N LYS A 213 29.29 -10.20 -3.40
CA LYS A 213 29.31 -11.50 -2.69
C LYS A 213 28.96 -12.68 -3.62
N GLN A 214 28.19 -12.47 -4.68
CA GLN A 214 27.97 -13.48 -5.72
C GLN A 214 29.20 -13.65 -6.62
N GLU A 215 29.88 -12.57 -7.00
CA GLU A 215 31.14 -12.60 -7.75
C GLU A 215 32.25 -13.32 -6.96
N GLU A 216 32.40 -13.01 -5.67
CA GLU A 216 33.29 -13.69 -4.72
C GLU A 216 32.99 -15.19 -4.62
N ASN A 217 31.71 -15.57 -4.46
CA ASN A 217 31.30 -16.98 -4.44
C ASN A 217 31.58 -17.69 -5.77
N VAL A 218 31.36 -17.05 -6.92
CA VAL A 218 31.66 -17.62 -8.24
C VAL A 218 33.17 -17.83 -8.41
N LYS A 219 33.99 -16.85 -7.99
CA LYS A 219 35.45 -16.95 -8.00
C LYS A 219 35.94 -18.09 -7.10
N TYR A 220 35.41 -18.21 -5.89
CA TYR A 220 35.71 -19.33 -4.99
C TYR A 220 35.36 -20.70 -5.60
N ILE A 221 34.19 -20.83 -6.26
CA ILE A 221 33.80 -22.06 -6.95
C ILE A 221 34.75 -22.39 -8.11
N GLN A 222 35.22 -21.37 -8.85
CA GLN A 222 36.20 -21.57 -9.93
C GLN A 222 37.57 -22.02 -9.39
N GLU A 223 38.05 -21.41 -8.30
CA GLU A 223 39.29 -21.80 -7.62
C GLU A 223 39.21 -23.22 -7.06
N GLU A 224 38.07 -23.59 -6.44
CA GLU A 224 37.83 -24.94 -5.93
C GLU A 224 37.77 -25.98 -7.06
N GLN A 225 37.18 -25.65 -8.22
CA GLN A 225 37.18 -26.51 -9.41
C GLN A 225 38.58 -26.66 -10.02
N GLN A 226 39.36 -25.58 -10.11
CA GLN A 226 40.76 -25.63 -10.57
C GLN A 226 41.63 -26.49 -9.65
N TYR A 227 41.50 -26.33 -8.33
CA TYR A 227 42.20 -27.17 -7.36
C TYR A 227 41.80 -28.66 -7.48
N LYS A 228 40.50 -28.97 -7.63
CA LYS A 228 40.02 -30.34 -7.87
C LYS A 228 40.59 -30.94 -9.16
N PHE A 229 40.71 -30.15 -10.23
CA PHE A 229 41.30 -30.57 -11.50
C PHE A 229 42.81 -30.82 -11.39
N GLN A 230 43.57 -29.90 -10.78
CA GLN A 230 45.00 -30.08 -10.50
C GLN A 230 45.24 -31.37 -9.69
N LYS A 231 44.50 -31.55 -8.59
CA LYS A 231 44.58 -32.75 -7.73
C LYS A 231 44.16 -34.05 -8.43
N GLN A 232 43.39 -33.97 -9.52
CA GLN A 232 43.10 -35.11 -10.39
C GLN A 232 44.25 -35.41 -11.36
N GLN A 233 44.91 -34.38 -11.91
CA GLN A 233 46.09 -34.53 -12.76
C GLN A 233 47.30 -35.05 -11.96
N GLU A 234 47.53 -34.56 -10.73
CA GLU A 234 48.53 -35.13 -9.80
C GLU A 234 48.34 -36.63 -9.60
N LYS A 235 47.10 -37.07 -9.31
CA LYS A 235 46.77 -38.50 -9.16
C LYS A 235 47.00 -39.31 -10.44
N ARG A 236 46.72 -38.75 -11.62
CA ARG A 236 47.03 -39.38 -12.91
C ARG A 236 48.54 -39.50 -13.12
N ASN A 237 49.31 -38.47 -12.81
CA ASN A 237 50.77 -38.48 -12.94
C ASN A 237 51.41 -39.48 -11.97
N ILE A 238 50.96 -39.53 -10.71
CA ILE A 238 51.40 -40.54 -9.73
C ILE A 238 51.09 -41.96 -10.22
N HIS A 239 49.90 -42.19 -10.81
CA HIS A 239 49.54 -43.50 -11.38
C HIS A 239 50.36 -43.84 -12.63
N ALA A 240 50.62 -42.87 -13.51
CA ALA A 240 51.44 -43.05 -14.71
C ALA A 240 52.89 -43.39 -14.33
N ASN A 241 53.49 -42.63 -13.41
CA ASN A 241 54.84 -42.89 -12.90
C ASN A 241 54.94 -44.27 -12.25
N ARG A 242 53.94 -44.67 -11.44
CA ARG A 242 53.91 -46.01 -10.82
C ARG A 242 53.75 -47.13 -11.85
N TYR A 243 52.97 -46.92 -12.92
CA TYR A 243 52.84 -47.87 -14.01
C TYR A 243 54.15 -47.99 -14.80
N GLN A 244 54.83 -46.87 -15.06
CA GLN A 244 56.14 -46.85 -15.73
C GLN A 244 57.22 -47.54 -14.89
N GLN A 245 57.22 -47.36 -13.56
CA GLN A 245 58.09 -48.10 -12.62
C GLN A 245 57.85 -49.61 -12.71
N LEU A 246 56.59 -50.06 -12.68
CA LEU A 246 56.24 -51.48 -12.80
C LEU A 246 56.67 -52.09 -14.14
N LEU A 247 56.58 -51.33 -15.24
CA LEU A 247 57.14 -51.75 -16.54
C LEU A 247 58.66 -51.90 -16.47
N THR A 248 59.39 -50.93 -15.90
CA THR A 248 60.86 -51.03 -15.78
C THR A 248 61.30 -52.18 -14.87
N GLU A 249 60.57 -52.47 -13.79
CA GLU A 249 60.82 -53.66 -12.97
C GLU A 249 60.55 -54.97 -13.73
N GLN A 250 59.52 -55.01 -14.56
CA GLN A 250 59.19 -56.19 -15.36
C GLN A 250 60.23 -56.43 -16.46
N ASP A 251 60.71 -55.37 -17.12
CA ASP A 251 61.80 -55.45 -18.09
C ASP A 251 63.12 -55.91 -17.43
N GLN A 252 63.45 -55.42 -16.24
CA GLN A 252 64.61 -55.88 -15.46
C GLN A 252 64.52 -57.37 -15.13
N LYS A 253 63.40 -57.82 -14.54
CA LYS A 253 63.15 -59.24 -14.22
C LYS A 253 63.18 -60.13 -15.47
N SER A 254 62.74 -59.61 -16.62
CA SER A 254 62.79 -60.33 -17.90
C SER A 254 64.24 -60.51 -18.40
N ARG A 255 65.10 -59.50 -18.22
CA ARG A 255 66.55 -59.61 -18.51
C ARG A 255 67.25 -60.58 -17.57
N GLU A 256 67.01 -60.49 -16.26
CA GLU A 256 67.55 -61.42 -15.25
C GLU A 256 67.18 -62.90 -15.49
N ILE A 257 66.07 -63.17 -16.17
CA ILE A 257 65.68 -64.51 -16.60
C ILE A 257 66.47 -64.91 -17.86
N ILE A 258 66.53 -64.05 -18.88
CA ILE A 258 67.29 -64.30 -20.12
C ILE A 258 68.78 -64.55 -19.81
N ASP A 259 69.37 -63.79 -18.90
CA ASP A 259 70.79 -63.89 -18.57
C ASP A 259 71.10 -65.17 -17.76
N ARG A 260 70.19 -65.63 -16.89
CA ARG A 260 70.28 -66.95 -16.25
C ARG A 260 70.20 -68.10 -17.27
N TRP A 261 69.26 -68.04 -18.21
CA TRP A 261 69.12 -69.06 -19.25
C TRP A 261 70.35 -69.16 -20.16
N ARG A 262 71.10 -68.05 -20.36
CA ARG A 262 72.40 -68.07 -21.04
C ARG A 262 73.48 -68.78 -20.21
N GLN A 263 73.54 -68.52 -18.89
CA GLN A 263 74.50 -69.15 -17.99
C GLN A 263 74.27 -70.66 -17.90
N GLU A 264 73.02 -71.10 -17.76
CA GLU A 264 72.64 -72.52 -17.72
C GLU A 264 73.04 -73.26 -19.03
N ASP A 265 72.82 -72.66 -20.20
CA ASP A 265 73.25 -73.24 -21.50
C ASP A 265 74.79 -73.26 -21.68
N GLU A 266 75.53 -72.28 -21.14
CA GLU A 266 77.01 -72.34 -21.15
C GLU A 266 77.57 -73.44 -20.24
N GLU A 267 76.98 -73.69 -19.06
CA GLU A 267 77.38 -74.79 -18.19
C GLU A 267 77.03 -76.16 -18.78
N ASP A 268 75.84 -76.32 -19.37
CA ASP A 268 75.42 -77.57 -20.00
C ASP A 268 76.28 -77.93 -21.24
N ARG A 269 76.78 -76.92 -21.97
CA ARG A 269 77.78 -77.09 -23.04
C ARG A 269 79.14 -77.54 -22.50
N ARG A 270 79.65 -76.92 -21.42
CA ARG A 270 80.93 -77.33 -20.80
C ARG A 270 80.89 -78.78 -20.35
N THR A 271 79.87 -79.17 -19.57
CA THR A 271 79.79 -80.54 -19.04
C THR A 271 79.55 -81.62 -20.11
N LYS A 272 79.06 -81.25 -21.30
CA LYS A 272 79.03 -82.15 -22.48
C LYS A 272 80.42 -82.38 -23.08
N TRP A 273 81.24 -81.35 -23.21
CA TRP A 273 82.61 -81.48 -23.76
C TRP A 273 83.50 -82.38 -22.91
N ASP A 274 83.47 -82.22 -21.58
CA ASP A 274 84.24 -83.07 -20.66
C ASP A 274 83.89 -84.55 -20.76
N LYS A 275 82.60 -84.87 -21.02
CA LYS A 275 82.12 -86.26 -21.17
C LYS A 275 82.55 -86.91 -22.49
N VAL A 276 82.77 -86.12 -23.55
CA VAL A 276 83.29 -86.61 -24.83
C VAL A 276 84.79 -86.88 -24.73
N TRP A 277 85.56 -85.96 -24.12
CA TRP A 277 87.02 -86.08 -24.02
C TRP A 277 87.48 -87.33 -23.25
N ASN A 278 86.81 -87.67 -22.14
CA ASN A 278 87.19 -88.80 -21.29
C ASN A 278 86.94 -90.19 -21.90
N ASN A 279 86.14 -90.30 -22.98
CA ASN A 279 85.70 -91.60 -23.51
C ASN A 279 86.60 -92.21 -24.61
N TYR A 280 87.52 -91.44 -25.18
CA TYR A 280 88.41 -91.91 -26.26
C TYR A 280 89.68 -92.65 -25.78
N GLY A 281 89.83 -92.87 -24.46
CA GLY A 281 91.11 -93.16 -23.84
C GLY A 281 91.47 -94.61 -23.48
N ARG A 282 90.65 -95.64 -23.80
CA ARG A 282 90.94 -97.03 -23.33
C ARG A 282 90.63 -98.20 -24.28
N ASN A 283 91.68 -99.04 -24.42
CA ASN A 283 91.72 -100.49 -24.66
C ASN A 283 91.60 -101.03 -26.10
N SER A 284 92.32 -102.13 -26.35
CA SER A 284 92.64 -102.71 -27.67
C SER A 284 93.14 -104.17 -27.55
N VAL A 285 93.08 -104.97 -28.65
CA VAL A 285 94.00 -106.10 -29.04
C VAL A 285 94.14 -107.33 -28.07
N SER A 286 94.33 -108.62 -28.42
CA SER A 286 94.08 -109.56 -29.56
C SER A 286 94.08 -111.01 -28.94
N GLN A 287 94.44 -112.22 -29.43
CA GLN A 287 94.95 -112.94 -30.65
C GLN A 287 94.68 -114.48 -30.42
N SER A 288 95.16 -115.57 -31.08
CA SER A 288 96.04 -115.89 -32.23
C SER A 288 95.56 -117.16 -33.00
N THR A 289 96.41 -118.18 -33.32
CA THR A 289 96.14 -119.30 -34.28
C THR A 289 96.99 -120.60 -34.07
N SER A 290 96.78 -121.63 -34.92
CA SER A 290 97.78 -122.64 -35.43
C SER A 290 98.08 -123.93 -34.61
N ARG A 291 98.65 -125.06 -35.13
CA ARG A 291 98.83 -125.68 -36.49
C ARG A 291 99.33 -127.16 -36.37
N SER A 292 99.43 -127.87 -37.52
CA SER A 292 100.16 -129.15 -37.79
C SER A 292 99.54 -130.46 -37.24
N LYS A 293 99.42 -131.63 -37.91
CA LYS A 293 99.97 -132.34 -39.10
C LYS A 293 100.97 -133.48 -38.83
N ASP A 294 100.80 -134.53 -39.65
CA ASP A 294 101.72 -135.61 -40.05
C ASP A 294 102.12 -136.70 -39.02
N ARG A 295 101.11 -137.47 -38.59
CA ARG A 295 101.21 -138.91 -38.24
C ARG A 295 100.34 -139.81 -39.13
N LEU A 296 100.10 -139.38 -40.37
CA LEU A 296 99.54 -140.20 -41.44
C LEU A 296 100.63 -141.20 -41.88
N GLN A 297 100.40 -142.48 -42.17
CA GLN A 297 99.19 -143.03 -42.77
C GLN A 297 98.68 -144.35 -42.15
N GLN A 298 99.53 -145.12 -41.43
CA GLN A 298 99.10 -146.38 -40.79
C GLN A 298 98.15 -146.16 -39.60
N VAL A 299 98.28 -145.04 -38.90
CA VAL A 299 97.35 -144.71 -37.80
C VAL A 299 95.92 -144.54 -38.32
N LYS A 300 95.71 -144.26 -39.62
CA LYS A 300 94.43 -143.83 -40.22
C LYS A 300 93.22 -144.69 -39.82
N GLN A 301 93.30 -146.03 -39.87
CA GLN A 301 92.15 -146.88 -39.52
C GLN A 301 91.80 -146.86 -38.01
N SER A 302 92.81 -146.77 -37.14
CA SER A 302 92.58 -146.51 -35.70
C SER A 302 92.13 -145.06 -35.44
N ILE A 303 92.60 -144.13 -36.27
CA ILE A 303 92.17 -142.74 -36.31
C ILE A 303 90.70 -142.65 -36.69
N ASP A 304 90.17 -143.40 -37.66
CA ASP A 304 88.78 -143.25 -38.08
C ASP A 304 87.81 -143.65 -36.95
N GLN A 305 88.15 -144.64 -36.12
CA GLN A 305 87.42 -144.95 -34.88
C GLN A 305 87.65 -143.92 -33.77
N LEU A 306 88.90 -143.52 -33.50
CA LEU A 306 89.23 -142.53 -32.48
C LEU A 306 88.69 -141.13 -32.82
N VAL A 307 88.58 -140.81 -34.11
CA VAL A 307 87.98 -139.59 -34.69
C VAL A 307 86.48 -139.71 -34.67
N SER A 308 85.85 -140.85 -34.96
CA SER A 308 84.41 -141.00 -34.71
C SER A 308 84.07 -140.71 -33.24
N HIS A 309 84.81 -141.32 -32.30
CA HIS A 309 84.63 -141.02 -30.87
C HIS A 309 84.95 -139.56 -30.50
N ARG A 310 86.07 -139.00 -31.01
CA ARG A 310 86.49 -137.62 -30.73
C ARG A 310 85.61 -136.57 -31.41
N MET A 311 84.99 -136.88 -32.55
CA MET A 311 83.97 -136.08 -33.21
C MET A 311 82.68 -136.12 -32.41
N ASN A 312 82.23 -137.28 -31.92
CA ASN A 312 81.08 -137.35 -31.01
C ASN A 312 81.32 -136.54 -29.72
N VAL A 313 82.54 -136.58 -29.16
CA VAL A 313 82.93 -135.75 -28.01
C VAL A 313 83.04 -134.26 -28.37
N LEU A 314 83.51 -133.90 -29.57
CA LEU A 314 83.55 -132.52 -30.05
C LEU A 314 82.15 -131.99 -30.34
N GLU A 315 81.27 -132.76 -30.98
CA GLU A 315 79.87 -132.43 -31.17
C GLU A 315 79.16 -132.26 -29.82
N HIS A 316 79.35 -133.16 -28.86
CA HIS A 316 78.76 -132.99 -27.53
C HIS A 316 79.27 -131.71 -26.84
N LYS A 317 80.56 -131.38 -26.98
CA LYS A 317 81.12 -130.11 -26.48
C LYS A 317 80.60 -128.89 -27.23
N MET A 318 80.45 -128.96 -28.55
CA MET A 318 79.88 -127.90 -29.39
C MET A 318 78.42 -127.67 -29.02
N ARG A 319 77.58 -128.71 -29.01
CA ARG A 319 76.17 -128.65 -28.57
C ARG A 319 76.08 -128.06 -27.16
N LYS A 320 76.85 -128.56 -26.19
CA LYS A 320 76.87 -128.00 -24.82
C LYS A 320 77.29 -126.52 -24.78
N SER A 321 78.25 -126.10 -25.60
CA SER A 321 78.65 -124.69 -25.70
C SER A 321 77.59 -123.84 -26.41
N GLU A 322 76.89 -124.40 -27.39
CA GLU A 322 75.80 -123.76 -28.12
C GLU A 322 74.57 -123.62 -27.23
N ASP A 323 74.20 -124.64 -26.46
CA ASP A 323 73.14 -124.61 -25.46
C ASP A 323 73.44 -123.58 -24.36
N THR A 324 74.71 -123.49 -23.93
CA THR A 324 75.17 -122.45 -22.99
C THR A 324 75.05 -121.06 -23.61
N TYR A 325 75.44 -120.88 -24.87
CA TYR A 325 75.34 -119.60 -25.60
C TYR A 325 73.89 -119.20 -25.88
N ARG A 326 73.04 -120.14 -26.31
CA ARG A 326 71.58 -119.99 -26.45
C ARG A 326 70.96 -119.59 -25.11
N SER A 327 71.33 -120.23 -24.01
CA SER A 327 70.86 -119.87 -22.66
C SER A 327 71.28 -118.46 -22.26
N GLN A 328 72.53 -118.05 -22.54
CA GLN A 328 73.01 -116.68 -22.32
C GLN A 328 72.28 -115.65 -23.21
N LEU A 329 71.96 -116.00 -24.46
CA LEU A 329 71.15 -115.16 -25.34
C LEU A 329 69.72 -115.02 -24.80
N TYR A 330 69.04 -116.11 -24.42
CA TYR A 330 67.71 -116.06 -23.82
C TYR A 330 67.69 -115.22 -22.53
N LEU A 331 68.70 -115.34 -21.67
CA LEU A 331 68.85 -114.49 -20.48
C LEU A 331 69.02 -113.01 -20.84
N LYS A 332 69.87 -112.67 -21.82
CA LYS A 332 70.05 -111.28 -22.28
C LYS A 332 68.79 -110.71 -22.95
N ILE A 333 68.11 -111.50 -23.77
CA ILE A 333 66.84 -111.12 -24.41
C ILE A 333 65.80 -110.84 -23.33
N ARG A 334 65.62 -111.76 -22.36
CA ARG A 334 64.72 -111.57 -21.22
C ARG A 334 65.05 -110.32 -20.42
N GLN A 335 66.32 -110.10 -20.05
CA GLN A 335 66.75 -108.90 -19.33
C GLN A 335 66.49 -107.61 -20.14
N SER A 336 66.64 -107.67 -21.47
CA SER A 336 66.30 -106.53 -22.33
C SER A 336 64.80 -106.26 -22.40
N HIS A 337 63.95 -107.29 -22.38
CA HIS A 337 62.49 -107.12 -22.25
C HIS A 337 62.11 -106.53 -20.88
N GLU A 338 62.60 -107.09 -19.78
CA GLU A 338 62.34 -106.58 -18.42
C GLU A 338 62.82 -105.11 -18.23
N LEU A 339 63.90 -104.70 -18.91
CA LEU A 339 64.35 -103.31 -18.96
C LEU A 339 63.43 -102.42 -19.82
N ASN A 340 62.99 -102.90 -20.98
CA ASN A 340 62.08 -102.15 -21.86
C ASN A 340 60.69 -101.97 -21.23
N GLU A 341 60.17 -102.97 -20.51
CA GLU A 341 58.92 -102.87 -19.75
C GLU A 341 59.01 -101.78 -18.67
N ARG A 342 60.07 -101.78 -17.85
CA ARG A 342 60.33 -100.74 -16.84
C ARG A 342 60.57 -99.35 -17.42
N LEU A 343 61.02 -99.25 -18.67
CA LEU A 343 61.12 -97.96 -19.38
C LEU A 343 59.75 -97.50 -19.90
N ASN A 344 58.94 -98.41 -20.44
CA ASN A 344 57.59 -98.13 -20.90
C ASN A 344 56.66 -97.73 -19.74
N GLU A 345 56.77 -98.39 -18.60
CA GLU A 345 56.08 -98.06 -17.34
C GLU A 345 56.40 -96.62 -16.90
N LYS A 346 57.68 -96.26 -16.80
CA LYS A 346 58.11 -94.87 -16.50
C LYS A 346 57.66 -93.84 -17.54
N ILE A 347 57.53 -94.23 -18.81
CA ILE A 347 57.00 -93.37 -19.88
C ILE A 347 55.47 -93.20 -19.74
N ALA A 348 54.75 -94.20 -19.24
CA ALA A 348 53.34 -94.08 -18.88
C ALA A 348 53.15 -93.15 -17.67
N ASP A 349 53.86 -93.40 -16.56
CA ASP A 349 53.84 -92.55 -15.36
C ASP A 349 54.10 -91.08 -15.69
N ALA A 350 55.11 -90.80 -16.52
CA ALA A 350 55.46 -89.45 -16.94
C ALA A 350 54.38 -88.77 -17.82
N ARG A 351 53.64 -89.55 -18.63
CA ARG A 351 52.50 -89.06 -19.42
C ARG A 351 51.31 -88.76 -18.52
N ASP A 352 50.99 -89.66 -17.60
CA ASP A 352 49.84 -89.52 -16.71
C ASP A 352 50.05 -88.39 -15.70
N TYR A 353 51.26 -88.25 -15.14
CA TYR A 353 51.63 -87.10 -14.32
C TYR A 353 51.52 -85.77 -15.09
N LYS A 354 51.97 -85.73 -16.35
CA LYS A 354 51.82 -84.54 -17.20
C LYS A 354 50.34 -84.23 -17.49
N SER A 355 49.53 -85.25 -17.80
CA SER A 355 48.09 -85.12 -18.05
C SER A 355 47.36 -84.57 -16.82
N HIS A 356 47.65 -85.12 -15.63
CA HIS A 356 47.14 -84.58 -14.36
C HIS A 356 47.56 -83.12 -14.16
N GLN A 357 48.82 -82.76 -14.43
CA GLN A 357 49.28 -81.37 -14.28
C GLN A 357 48.58 -80.40 -15.26
N GLU A 358 48.22 -80.86 -16.46
CA GLU A 358 47.46 -80.07 -17.45
C GLU A 358 45.98 -79.94 -17.06
N TYR A 359 45.36 -81.01 -16.57
CA TYR A 359 44.01 -80.98 -15.96
C TYR A 359 43.95 -80.00 -14.78
N ASP A 360 44.93 -80.06 -13.89
CA ASP A 360 45.01 -79.22 -12.69
C ASP A 360 45.15 -77.72 -13.04
N LYS A 361 45.90 -77.40 -14.10
CA LYS A 361 45.96 -76.04 -14.68
C LYS A 361 44.61 -75.61 -15.26
N ALA A 362 43.92 -76.50 -16.00
CA ALA A 362 42.61 -76.21 -16.57
C ALA A 362 41.55 -75.95 -15.48
N VAL A 363 41.53 -76.76 -14.42
CA VAL A 363 40.65 -76.57 -13.25
C VAL A 363 40.93 -75.23 -12.56
N LYS A 364 42.21 -74.91 -12.29
CA LYS A 364 42.61 -73.62 -11.68
C LYS A 364 42.22 -72.43 -12.55
N HIS A 365 42.38 -72.52 -13.88
CA HIS A 365 41.95 -71.49 -14.82
C HIS A 365 40.42 -71.33 -14.84
N HIS A 366 39.65 -72.42 -14.86
CA HIS A 366 38.19 -72.36 -14.85
C HIS A 366 37.63 -71.80 -13.53
N GLN A 367 38.24 -72.14 -12.38
CA GLN A 367 37.93 -71.52 -11.09
C GLN A 367 38.21 -70.00 -11.09
N LEU A 368 39.28 -69.55 -11.74
CA LEU A 368 39.61 -68.13 -11.88
C LEU A 368 38.56 -67.40 -12.74
N GLN A 369 38.18 -67.98 -13.89
CA GLN A 369 37.11 -67.45 -14.76
C GLN A 369 35.78 -67.36 -14.02
N ARG A 370 35.40 -68.40 -13.26
CA ARG A 370 34.17 -68.39 -12.43
C ARG A 370 34.18 -67.26 -11.41
N LYS A 371 35.27 -67.11 -10.64
CA LYS A 371 35.44 -66.00 -9.68
C LYS A 371 35.44 -64.62 -10.34
N TYR A 372 35.85 -64.51 -11.60
CA TYR A 372 35.77 -63.27 -12.38
C TYR A 372 34.31 -62.97 -12.79
N LEU A 373 33.58 -63.96 -13.31
CA LEU A 373 32.17 -63.83 -13.69
C LEU A 373 31.28 -63.50 -12.49
N GLU A 374 31.49 -64.15 -11.34
CA GLU A 374 30.77 -63.85 -10.09
C GLU A 374 31.02 -62.40 -9.63
N LYS A 375 32.25 -61.89 -9.74
CA LYS A 375 32.57 -60.47 -9.47
C LYS A 375 31.97 -59.51 -10.49
N LEU A 376 31.85 -59.90 -11.76
CA LEU A 376 31.21 -59.10 -12.80
C LEU A 376 29.69 -59.00 -12.58
N GLN A 377 29.03 -60.12 -12.28
CA GLN A 377 27.61 -60.16 -11.92
C GLN A 377 27.34 -59.31 -10.66
N GLN A 378 28.20 -59.39 -9.64
CA GLN A 378 28.04 -58.54 -8.45
C GLN A 378 28.10 -57.05 -8.80
N ARG A 379 29.11 -56.63 -9.59
CA ARG A 379 29.22 -55.23 -10.06
C ARG A 379 27.99 -54.76 -10.85
N MET A 380 27.37 -55.62 -11.66
CA MET A 380 26.13 -55.26 -12.37
C MET A 380 24.96 -55.05 -11.39
N ARG A 381 24.81 -55.93 -10.39
CA ARG A 381 23.78 -55.76 -9.33
C ARG A 381 24.02 -54.50 -8.50
N ASP A 382 25.26 -54.25 -8.11
CA ASP A 382 25.65 -53.03 -7.39
C ASP A 382 25.37 -51.77 -8.23
N GLN A 383 25.62 -51.81 -9.54
CA GLN A 383 25.35 -50.71 -10.46
C GLN A 383 23.85 -50.47 -10.67
N GLN A 384 23.04 -51.53 -10.79
CA GLN A 384 21.58 -51.46 -10.87
C GLN A 384 21.01 -50.81 -9.60
N TYR A 385 21.34 -51.34 -8.42
CA TYR A 385 20.90 -50.80 -7.13
C TYR A 385 21.32 -49.33 -6.93
N ASN A 386 22.56 -48.98 -7.25
CA ASN A 386 22.99 -47.57 -7.19
C ASN A 386 22.21 -46.68 -8.17
N SER A 387 21.85 -47.18 -9.36
CA SER A 387 21.02 -46.42 -10.31
C SER A 387 19.60 -46.20 -9.79
N GLU A 388 18.99 -47.19 -9.13
CA GLU A 388 17.67 -47.10 -8.49
C GLU A 388 17.69 -46.12 -7.32
N VAL A 389 18.70 -46.18 -6.44
CA VAL A 389 18.89 -45.23 -5.34
C VAL A 389 19.07 -43.78 -5.86
N ILE A 390 19.77 -43.59 -6.97
CA ILE A 390 19.91 -42.28 -7.64
C ILE A 390 18.57 -41.82 -8.23
N GLN A 391 17.80 -42.71 -8.88
CA GLN A 391 16.46 -42.38 -9.38
C GLN A 391 15.49 -42.03 -8.24
N HIS A 392 15.49 -42.77 -7.14
CA HIS A 392 14.66 -42.50 -5.97
C HIS A 392 14.98 -41.14 -5.38
N LYS A 393 16.27 -40.83 -5.15
CA LYS A 393 16.70 -39.51 -4.64
C LYS A 393 16.32 -38.37 -5.58
N ARG A 394 16.35 -38.57 -6.91
CA ARG A 394 15.87 -37.58 -7.88
C ARG A 394 14.36 -37.37 -7.81
N LYS A 395 13.56 -38.44 -7.76
CA LYS A 395 12.10 -38.36 -7.59
C LYS A 395 11.72 -37.65 -6.30
N GLU A 396 12.36 -38.01 -5.18
CA GLU A 396 12.10 -37.41 -3.87
C GLU A 396 12.47 -35.92 -3.83
N GLN A 397 13.60 -35.52 -4.44
CA GLN A 397 13.95 -34.10 -4.59
C GLN A 397 12.94 -33.34 -5.46
N GLN A 398 12.47 -33.95 -6.56
CA GLN A 398 11.46 -33.36 -7.44
C GLN A 398 10.11 -33.20 -6.72
N GLU A 399 9.67 -34.19 -5.94
CA GLU A 399 8.48 -34.08 -5.10
C GLU A 399 8.60 -32.99 -4.03
N ARG A 400 9.74 -32.94 -3.30
CA ARG A 400 10.00 -31.88 -2.31
C ARG A 400 9.92 -30.48 -2.97
N PHE A 401 10.48 -30.33 -4.16
CA PHE A 401 10.41 -29.08 -4.93
C PHE A 401 8.99 -28.74 -5.39
N SER A 402 8.22 -29.71 -5.88
CA SER A 402 6.80 -29.53 -6.24
C SER A 402 5.93 -29.16 -5.04
N ARG A 403 6.14 -29.79 -3.88
CA ARG A 403 5.42 -29.45 -2.63
C ARG A 403 5.74 -28.03 -2.16
N ASN A 404 7.01 -27.60 -2.25
CA ASN A 404 7.40 -26.22 -1.94
C ASN A 404 6.75 -25.20 -2.89
N ILE A 405 6.80 -25.42 -4.21
CA ILE A 405 6.15 -24.54 -5.19
C ILE A 405 4.63 -24.45 -4.95
N GLN A 406 4.00 -25.55 -4.58
CA GLN A 406 2.57 -25.55 -4.27
C GLN A 406 2.26 -24.76 -3.00
N GLY A 407 3.05 -24.95 -1.93
CA GLY A 407 2.95 -24.16 -0.70
C GLY A 407 3.16 -22.66 -0.92
N GLU A 408 4.16 -22.27 -1.71
CA GLU A 408 4.39 -20.87 -2.09
C GLU A 408 3.20 -20.30 -2.88
N ARG A 409 2.68 -21.06 -3.86
CA ARG A 409 1.49 -20.67 -4.64
C ARG A 409 0.26 -20.47 -3.76
N ASP A 410 0.00 -21.37 -2.82
CA ASP A 410 -1.20 -21.31 -2.00
C ASP A 410 -1.09 -20.19 -0.93
N GLN A 411 0.10 -19.97 -0.35
CA GLN A 411 0.38 -18.75 0.42
C GLN A 411 0.21 -17.47 -0.41
N SER A 412 0.59 -17.47 -1.70
CA SER A 412 0.39 -16.32 -2.59
C SER A 412 -1.09 -16.08 -2.90
N LYS A 413 -1.91 -17.13 -3.05
CA LYS A 413 -3.37 -17.01 -3.18
C LYS A 413 -3.99 -16.44 -1.91
N GLU A 414 -3.60 -16.94 -0.74
CA GLU A 414 -4.10 -16.48 0.55
C GLU A 414 -3.78 -14.99 0.76
N LYS A 415 -2.51 -14.58 0.54
CA LYS A 415 -2.10 -13.17 0.60
C LYS A 415 -2.85 -12.30 -0.41
N LEU A 416 -3.16 -12.81 -1.60
CA LEU A 416 -3.96 -12.10 -2.61
C LEU A 416 -5.43 -11.96 -2.18
N GLN A 417 -6.05 -13.01 -1.64
CA GLN A 417 -7.40 -12.97 -1.09
C GLN A 417 -7.49 -11.99 0.09
N GLU A 418 -6.50 -11.99 0.99
CA GLU A 418 -6.45 -11.04 2.10
C GLU A 418 -6.32 -9.60 1.60
N LEU A 419 -5.50 -9.36 0.57
CA LEU A 419 -5.35 -8.06 -0.07
C LEU A 419 -6.67 -7.59 -0.71
N LEU A 420 -7.38 -8.46 -1.42
CA LEU A 420 -8.68 -8.18 -2.03
C LEU A 420 -9.75 -7.88 -0.97
N ALA A 421 -9.81 -8.66 0.11
CA ALA A 421 -10.72 -8.40 1.23
C ALA A 421 -10.41 -7.08 1.97
N ARG A 422 -9.13 -6.71 2.08
CA ARG A 422 -8.70 -5.38 2.57
C ARG A 422 -9.14 -4.26 1.62
N PHE A 423 -9.05 -4.44 0.30
CA PHE A 423 -9.55 -3.47 -0.68
C PHE A 423 -11.07 -3.30 -0.63
N GLN A 424 -11.84 -4.39 -0.57
CA GLN A 424 -13.30 -4.34 -0.45
C GLN A 424 -13.73 -3.57 0.81
N LYS A 425 -13.14 -3.89 1.98
CA LYS A 425 -13.41 -3.15 3.23
C LYS A 425 -13.03 -1.67 3.14
N ALA A 426 -11.95 -1.33 2.42
CA ALA A 426 -11.55 0.07 2.20
C ALA A 426 -12.52 0.81 1.25
N GLU A 427 -13.10 0.12 0.27
CA GLU A 427 -14.13 0.65 -0.64
C GLU A 427 -15.47 0.85 0.08
N GLU A 428 -15.91 -0.11 0.89
CA GLU A 428 -17.08 0.02 1.78
C GLU A 428 -16.93 1.21 2.73
N LEU A 429 -15.76 1.36 3.37
CA LEU A 429 -15.46 2.50 4.24
C LEU A 429 -15.48 3.84 3.47
N ARG A 430 -14.98 3.87 2.22
CA ARG A 430 -15.08 5.06 1.35
C ARG A 430 -16.53 5.38 1.00
N LYS A 431 -17.34 4.38 0.63
CA LYS A 431 -18.77 4.55 0.32
C LYS A 431 -19.54 5.09 1.53
N GLN A 432 -19.34 4.48 2.71
CA GLN A 432 -19.91 4.98 3.95
C GLN A 432 -19.45 6.41 4.31
N GLN A 433 -18.19 6.77 4.02
CA GLN A 433 -17.71 8.14 4.24
C GLN A 433 -18.36 9.13 3.26
N ALA A 434 -18.51 8.77 1.99
CA ALA A 434 -19.20 9.57 0.99
C ALA A 434 -20.68 9.80 1.37
N GLU A 435 -21.40 8.75 1.76
CA GLU A 435 -22.77 8.83 2.27
C GLU A 435 -22.86 9.74 3.50
N LYS A 436 -21.98 9.55 4.51
CA LYS A 436 -21.90 10.41 5.71
C LYS A 436 -21.55 11.87 5.38
N GLN A 437 -20.79 12.13 4.33
CA GLN A 437 -20.44 13.48 3.85
C GLN A 437 -21.58 14.13 3.06
N GLU A 438 -22.32 13.36 2.27
CA GLU A 438 -23.52 13.82 1.58
C GLU A 438 -24.64 14.17 2.58
N ASP A 439 -24.83 13.33 3.59
CA ASP A 439 -25.78 13.51 4.69
C ASP A 439 -25.46 14.77 5.51
N ARG A 440 -24.17 14.99 5.84
CA ARG A 440 -23.68 16.25 6.42
C ARG A 440 -23.94 17.46 5.51
N SER A 441 -23.84 17.29 4.19
CA SER A 441 -24.05 18.36 3.20
C SER A 441 -25.54 18.65 2.95
N LYS A 442 -26.43 17.66 3.11
CA LYS A 442 -27.89 17.83 3.17
C LYS A 442 -28.27 18.60 4.44
N ILE A 443 -27.78 18.18 5.61
CA ILE A 443 -27.99 18.87 6.90
C ILE A 443 -27.48 20.32 6.85
N LYS A 444 -26.27 20.56 6.33
CA LYS A 444 -25.70 21.92 6.22
C LYS A 444 -26.54 22.84 5.32
N ARG A 445 -27.05 22.32 4.19
CA ARG A 445 -27.98 23.07 3.31
C ARG A 445 -29.27 23.42 4.05
N GLU A 446 -29.84 22.49 4.82
CA GLU A 446 -31.08 22.74 5.57
C GLU A 446 -30.90 23.74 6.72
N ILE A 447 -29.78 23.71 7.44
CA ILE A 447 -29.42 24.77 8.41
C ILE A 447 -29.35 26.15 7.72
N GLY A 448 -28.87 26.19 6.47
CA GLY A 448 -28.90 27.41 5.65
C GLY A 448 -30.31 27.92 5.38
N LYS A 449 -31.21 27.05 4.89
CA LYS A 449 -32.62 27.40 4.65
C LYS A 449 -33.32 27.89 5.91
N LEU A 450 -33.15 27.19 7.04
CA LEU A 450 -33.78 27.54 8.32
C LEU A 450 -33.38 28.95 8.78
N LYS A 451 -32.09 29.30 8.67
CA LYS A 451 -31.59 30.65 8.99
C LYS A 451 -32.12 31.73 8.04
N GLU A 452 -32.27 31.43 6.75
CA GLU A 452 -32.81 32.40 5.79
C GLU A 452 -34.31 32.62 6.00
N MET A 453 -35.08 31.58 6.33
CA MET A 453 -36.48 31.72 6.75
C MET A 453 -36.63 32.55 8.03
N ASP A 454 -35.74 32.37 9.02
CA ASP A 454 -35.73 33.22 10.23
C ASP A 454 -35.51 34.69 9.88
N LYS A 455 -34.54 34.97 9.01
CA LYS A 455 -34.21 36.32 8.53
C LYS A 455 -35.37 36.96 7.77
N GLN A 456 -36.01 36.23 6.86
CA GLN A 456 -37.18 36.71 6.12
C GLN A 456 -38.39 36.97 7.03
N GLU A 457 -38.67 36.08 7.98
CA GLU A 457 -39.79 36.28 8.91
C GLU A 457 -39.52 37.40 9.92
N LEU A 458 -38.26 37.58 10.35
CA LEU A 458 -37.86 38.72 11.18
C LEU A 458 -38.04 40.04 10.42
N GLN A 459 -37.67 40.10 9.14
CA GLN A 459 -37.92 41.27 8.28
C GLN A 459 -39.43 41.55 8.13
N ALA A 460 -40.25 40.52 7.88
CA ALA A 460 -41.70 40.65 7.80
C ALA A 460 -42.33 41.10 9.14
N ARG A 461 -41.80 40.62 10.27
CA ARG A 461 -42.21 41.02 11.62
C ARG A 461 -41.85 42.48 11.92
N LEU A 462 -40.62 42.89 11.60
CA LEU A 462 -40.17 44.29 11.74
C LEU A 462 -41.03 45.23 10.89
N LYS A 463 -41.40 44.83 9.66
CA LYS A 463 -42.34 45.56 8.81
C LYS A 463 -43.71 45.70 9.50
N ARG A 464 -44.32 44.60 9.99
CA ARG A 464 -45.59 44.68 10.74
C ARG A 464 -45.52 45.59 11.97
N ILE A 465 -44.40 45.60 12.70
CA ILE A 465 -44.21 46.52 13.84
C ILE A 465 -44.17 47.98 13.36
N ALA A 466 -43.49 48.27 12.24
CA ALA A 466 -43.45 49.61 11.66
C ALA A 466 -44.83 50.07 11.16
N ASP A 467 -45.55 49.21 10.43
CA ASP A 467 -46.91 49.47 9.95
C ASP A 467 -47.88 49.69 11.13
N THR A 468 -47.77 48.90 12.20
CA THR A 468 -48.57 49.05 13.43
C THR A 468 -48.26 50.38 14.14
N LYS A 469 -46.97 50.76 14.25
CA LYS A 469 -46.58 52.07 14.81
C LYS A 469 -47.14 53.22 13.97
N LYS A 470 -47.07 53.13 12.64
CA LYS A 470 -47.64 54.12 11.73
C LYS A 470 -49.16 54.25 11.92
N LEU A 471 -49.87 53.14 12.06
CA LEU A 471 -51.31 53.14 12.36
C LEU A 471 -51.62 53.79 13.72
N MET A 472 -50.84 53.50 14.78
CA MET A 472 -51.04 54.15 16.08
C MET A 472 -50.75 55.67 16.06
N ILE A 473 -49.84 56.13 15.21
CA ILE A 473 -49.60 57.57 14.99
C ILE A 473 -50.82 58.18 14.30
N LEU A 474 -51.28 57.62 13.18
CA LEU A 474 -52.45 58.09 12.44
C LEU A 474 -53.74 58.10 13.29
N MET A 475 -53.92 57.12 14.18
CA MET A 475 -55.05 57.11 15.13
C MET A 475 -54.95 58.26 16.14
N LYS A 476 -53.76 58.53 16.71
CA LYS A 476 -53.56 59.68 17.61
C LYS A 476 -53.71 61.03 16.92
N GLU A 477 -53.28 61.13 15.66
CA GLU A 477 -53.49 62.31 14.82
C GLU A 477 -54.98 62.54 14.57
N LYS A 478 -55.75 61.48 14.27
CA LYS A 478 -57.22 61.54 14.13
C LYS A 478 -57.91 61.94 15.43
N GLU A 479 -57.57 61.33 16.56
CA GLU A 479 -58.08 61.74 17.89
C GLU A 479 -57.75 63.21 18.21
N SER A 480 -56.57 63.68 17.82
CA SER A 480 -56.15 65.08 18.01
C SER A 480 -56.96 66.02 17.12
N GLN A 481 -57.18 65.67 15.85
CA GLN A 481 -58.04 66.42 14.93
C GLN A 481 -59.50 66.46 15.39
N GLU A 482 -60.02 65.38 15.95
CA GLU A 482 -61.36 65.32 16.56
C GLU A 482 -61.46 66.25 17.79
N LYS A 483 -60.47 66.22 18.69
CA LYS A 483 -60.38 67.14 19.83
C LYS A 483 -60.28 68.61 19.39
N ILE A 484 -59.46 68.91 18.38
CA ILE A 484 -59.36 70.26 17.79
C ILE A 484 -60.70 70.69 17.18
N SER A 485 -61.42 69.78 16.52
CA SER A 485 -62.75 70.05 15.95
C SER A 485 -63.79 70.34 17.03
N GLN A 486 -63.82 69.55 18.11
CA GLN A 486 -64.68 69.80 19.28
C GLN A 486 -64.37 71.13 19.97
N ILE A 487 -63.09 71.51 20.08
CA ILE A 487 -62.68 72.81 20.64
C ILE A 487 -63.16 73.97 19.74
N ARG A 488 -63.01 73.85 18.41
CA ARG A 488 -63.53 74.84 17.45
C ARG A 488 -65.05 74.96 17.52
N GLU A 489 -65.76 73.85 17.59
CA GLU A 489 -67.22 73.85 17.69
C GLU A 489 -67.69 74.52 19.01
N LYS A 490 -67.01 74.25 20.13
CA LYS A 490 -67.26 74.93 21.41
C LYS A 490 -67.01 76.44 21.30
N GLN A 491 -65.90 76.86 20.67
CA GLN A 491 -65.59 78.27 20.43
C GLN A 491 -66.63 78.94 19.51
N GLU A 492 -67.15 78.24 18.50
CA GLU A 492 -68.25 78.75 17.68
C GLU A 492 -69.54 78.92 18.49
N ARG A 493 -69.91 77.96 19.35
CA ARG A 493 -71.08 78.08 20.23
C ARG A 493 -70.92 79.27 21.18
N GLU A 494 -69.75 79.44 21.79
CA GLU A 494 -69.44 80.61 22.64
C GLU A 494 -69.50 81.94 21.86
N MET A 495 -69.04 81.96 20.61
CA MET A 495 -69.14 83.12 19.72
C MET A 495 -70.59 83.45 19.34
N ARG A 496 -71.46 82.45 19.14
CA ARG A 496 -72.89 82.66 18.88
C ARG A 496 -73.60 83.23 20.12
N ILE A 497 -73.37 82.64 21.29
CA ILE A 497 -73.90 83.13 22.58
C ILE A 497 -73.45 84.59 22.86
N ARG A 498 -72.19 84.93 22.58
CA ARG A 498 -71.70 86.32 22.67
C ARG A 498 -72.46 87.26 21.73
N LYS A 499 -72.63 86.90 20.46
CA LYS A 499 -73.41 87.72 19.50
C LYS A 499 -74.87 87.88 19.90
N GLU A 500 -75.51 86.83 20.41
CA GLU A 500 -76.89 86.87 20.92
C GLU A 500 -77.00 87.80 22.14
N PHE A 501 -76.03 87.73 23.06
CA PHE A 501 -75.93 88.65 24.20
C PHE A 501 -75.69 90.10 23.74
N ASP A 502 -74.77 90.34 22.80
CA ASP A 502 -74.48 91.67 22.26
C ASP A 502 -75.71 92.27 21.53
N MET A 503 -76.45 91.46 20.76
CA MET A 503 -77.73 91.86 20.16
C MET A 503 -78.77 92.20 21.23
N LYS A 504 -78.86 91.40 22.31
CA LYS A 504 -79.78 91.67 23.42
C LYS A 504 -79.42 92.98 24.13
N VAL A 505 -78.14 93.21 24.43
CA VAL A 505 -77.65 94.47 24.99
C VAL A 505 -77.90 95.66 24.04
N ALA A 506 -77.83 95.46 22.73
CA ALA A 506 -78.20 96.50 21.74
C ALA A 506 -79.71 96.80 21.74
N LEU A 507 -80.56 95.78 21.83
CA LEU A 507 -82.02 95.92 21.97
C LEU A 507 -82.41 96.57 23.30
N ASP A 508 -81.77 96.19 24.41
CA ASP A 508 -81.98 96.81 25.72
C ASP A 508 -81.54 98.28 25.70
N LYS A 509 -80.39 98.61 25.09
CA LYS A 509 -79.96 100.00 24.86
C LYS A 509 -80.94 100.79 23.99
N LEU A 510 -81.45 100.21 22.91
CA LEU A 510 -82.49 100.84 22.06
C LEU A 510 -83.79 101.05 22.85
N THR A 511 -84.18 100.10 23.70
CA THR A 511 -85.37 100.17 24.55
C THR A 511 -85.22 101.24 25.64
N ILE A 512 -84.05 101.34 26.27
CA ILE A 512 -83.73 102.43 27.22
C ILE A 512 -83.75 103.78 26.50
N ARG A 513 -83.15 103.88 25.31
CA ARG A 513 -83.14 105.12 24.51
C ARG A 513 -84.54 105.52 24.05
N SER A 514 -85.38 104.56 23.67
CA SER A 514 -86.79 104.75 23.35
C SER A 514 -87.60 105.22 24.57
N LYS A 515 -87.43 104.58 25.73
CA LYS A 515 -88.06 105.00 26.99
C LYS A 515 -87.64 106.42 27.39
N PHE A 516 -86.35 106.73 27.31
CA PHE A 516 -85.82 108.07 27.59
C PHE A 516 -86.42 109.13 26.64
N MET A 517 -86.49 108.85 25.33
CA MET A 517 -87.17 109.71 24.35
C MET A 517 -88.66 109.87 24.68
N SER A 518 -89.36 108.81 25.07
CA SER A 518 -90.78 108.92 25.44
C SER A 518 -91.01 109.74 26.71
N GLN A 519 -90.08 109.71 27.67
CA GLN A 519 -90.14 110.50 28.90
C GLN A 519 -89.78 111.98 28.66
N SER A 520 -88.86 112.29 27.74
CA SER A 520 -88.53 113.68 27.37
C SER A 520 -89.59 114.33 26.45
N ILE A 521 -90.43 113.54 25.77
CA ILE A 521 -91.54 114.05 24.95
C ILE A 521 -92.74 114.52 25.80
N THR A 522 -92.91 114.02 27.03
CA THR A 522 -93.99 114.43 27.96
C THR A 522 -93.69 115.65 28.82
N GLY A 523 -92.56 116.36 28.61
CA GLY A 523 -92.06 117.37 29.56
C GLY A 523 -91.31 118.58 29.00
N ALA A 524 -91.44 118.90 27.70
CA ALA A 524 -90.77 120.07 27.13
C ALA A 524 -91.49 120.69 25.89
N GLN A 525 -92.55 121.47 26.13
CA GLN A 525 -92.94 122.51 25.17
C GLN A 525 -91.96 123.69 25.28
N SER A 526 -91.06 123.90 24.31
CA SER A 526 -90.75 125.24 23.78
C SER A 526 -89.74 125.21 22.61
N GLN A 527 -90.19 125.73 21.45
CA GLN A 527 -89.44 126.54 20.47
C GLN A 527 -88.13 126.06 19.77
N MET A 528 -87.91 126.70 18.61
CA MET A 528 -86.67 126.92 17.85
C MET A 528 -86.28 125.97 16.70
N SER A 529 -85.76 126.63 15.64
CA SER A 529 -85.02 126.10 14.48
C SER A 529 -85.58 124.88 13.74
N ARG A 530 -86.41 125.14 12.72
CA ARG A 530 -86.37 124.35 11.47
C ARG A 530 -85.00 124.56 10.80
N GLN A 531 -84.19 123.51 10.67
CA GLN A 531 -83.17 123.41 9.61
C GLN A 531 -83.43 122.16 8.77
N GLN A 532 -83.07 122.23 7.50
CA GLN A 532 -83.50 121.27 6.48
C GLN A 532 -82.49 120.12 6.32
N LEU A 533 -82.97 118.91 6.53
CA LEU A 533 -82.55 117.69 5.84
C LEU A 533 -83.72 117.31 4.90
N PRO A 534 -83.48 116.79 3.68
CA PRO A 534 -82.75 115.53 3.53
C PRO A 534 -81.82 115.42 2.32
N GLN A 535 -80.78 114.57 2.43
CA GLN A 535 -80.51 113.45 1.51
C GLN A 535 -79.14 112.81 1.80
N ILE A 536 -79.16 111.55 2.27
CA ILE A 536 -78.13 110.57 1.91
C ILE A 536 -78.88 109.38 1.31
N MET A 537 -79.09 109.42 0.00
CA MET A 537 -79.58 108.30 -0.78
C MET A 537 -78.42 107.41 -1.26
N SER A 538 -78.74 106.16 -1.55
CA SER A 538 -78.03 105.29 -2.49
C SER A 538 -76.54 105.02 -2.24
N MET A 539 -76.27 103.86 -1.62
CA MET A 539 -75.66 102.78 -2.42
C MET A 539 -76.48 101.49 -2.28
N MET A 540 -77.42 101.27 -3.20
CA MET A 540 -77.84 99.91 -3.55
C MET A 540 -76.64 99.21 -4.21
N VAL A 541 -76.30 97.95 -3.91
CA VAL A 541 -77.07 96.72 -4.20
C VAL A 541 -77.34 96.54 -5.70
N LYS A 542 -76.41 95.84 -6.36
CA LYS A 542 -76.60 94.89 -7.49
C LYS A 542 -75.23 94.23 -7.73
N SER A 543 -75.09 92.91 -7.57
CA SER A 543 -75.46 91.81 -8.51
C SER A 543 -74.43 91.68 -9.64
N HIS A 544 -74.11 90.49 -10.18
CA HIS A 544 -74.74 89.17 -10.12
C HIS A 544 -73.65 88.06 -9.96
N HIS A 545 -73.96 86.80 -9.65
CA HIS A 545 -74.14 85.67 -10.61
C HIS A 545 -73.01 85.59 -11.67
N ASN A 546 -72.40 84.44 -11.96
CA ASN A 546 -72.88 83.07 -11.74
C ASN A 546 -71.73 82.01 -11.69
N GLN A 547 -72.11 80.73 -11.76
CA GLN A 547 -71.39 79.49 -12.15
C GLN A 547 -70.27 79.68 -13.22
N GLN A 548 -69.32 78.76 -13.44
CA GLN A 548 -69.35 77.30 -13.24
C GLN A 548 -67.93 76.67 -13.10
N ASP A 549 -67.85 75.33 -13.14
CA ASP A 549 -66.65 74.49 -13.28
C ASP A 549 -65.66 74.98 -14.38
N ASP A 550 -64.36 74.71 -14.35
CA ASP A 550 -63.76 73.40 -14.69
C ASP A 550 -62.22 73.37 -14.43
N GLY A 551 -61.53 72.27 -14.80
CA GLY A 551 -60.21 72.44 -15.44
C GLY A 551 -58.93 72.20 -14.62
N VAL A 552 -58.79 71.01 -14.04
CA VAL A 552 -57.54 70.25 -13.83
C VAL A 552 -56.23 70.83 -14.43
N LYS A 553 -55.15 70.90 -13.64
CA LYS A 553 -53.79 70.56 -14.15
C LYS A 553 -52.83 70.02 -13.08
N ARG A 554 -52.12 68.95 -13.45
CA ARG A 554 -51.06 68.30 -12.64
C ARG A 554 -49.69 68.85 -13.04
N ALA A 555 -48.78 68.99 -12.08
CA ALA A 555 -47.35 69.11 -12.33
C ALA A 555 -46.61 68.02 -11.53
N GLY A 556 -46.38 66.86 -12.16
CA GLY A 556 -45.87 65.66 -11.48
C GLY A 556 -45.20 64.68 -12.44
N LYS A 557 -44.10 65.12 -13.07
CA LYS A 557 -43.05 64.19 -13.58
C LYS A 557 -42.26 63.65 -12.37
N ALA A 558 -41.65 62.47 -12.37
CA ALA A 558 -41.20 61.67 -13.52
C ALA A 558 -41.20 60.14 -13.27
N ILE A 559 -41.49 59.37 -14.34
CA ILE A 559 -40.69 58.24 -14.89
C ILE A 559 -40.20 57.17 -13.88
N PHE A 560 -40.65 55.91 -13.97
CA PHE A 560 -40.12 54.95 -14.96
C PHE A 560 -41.12 53.85 -15.39
N GLN A 561 -40.92 53.31 -16.60
CA GLN A 561 -41.62 52.13 -17.14
C GLN A 561 -40.82 50.84 -16.95
N THR A 562 -41.49 49.69 -16.87
CA THR A 562 -41.32 48.61 -17.87
C THR A 562 -42.39 47.52 -17.70
N GLN A 563 -42.72 46.83 -18.78
CA GLN A 563 -43.59 45.66 -18.81
C GLN A 563 -42.74 44.38 -18.99
N ASN A 564 -43.17 43.27 -18.38
CA ASN A 564 -43.18 41.91 -18.95
C ASN A 564 -43.71 40.94 -17.86
N THR A 565 -44.91 40.36 -17.95
CA THR A 565 -45.50 39.36 -18.89
C THR A 565 -45.34 37.91 -18.44
N LYS A 566 -46.34 37.10 -18.83
CA LYS A 566 -46.47 35.63 -18.71
C LYS A 566 -46.74 35.01 -17.32
N ARG A 567 -47.95 34.43 -17.23
CA ARG A 567 -48.21 33.15 -16.55
C ARG A 567 -47.41 32.04 -17.25
N ASP A 568 -47.18 30.92 -16.58
CA ASP A 568 -47.66 29.60 -17.06
C ASP A 568 -47.60 28.56 -15.93
N LEU A 569 -48.19 27.38 -16.17
CA LEU A 569 -48.47 26.36 -15.15
C LEU A 569 -47.91 24.99 -15.54
N THR A 570 -47.30 24.30 -14.56
CA THR A 570 -47.13 22.83 -14.52
C THR A 570 -46.20 22.21 -15.62
N PRO A 571 -45.98 20.88 -15.69
CA PRO A 571 -45.12 20.21 -14.71
C PRO A 571 -44.10 19.18 -15.29
N GLY A 572 -43.04 18.90 -14.51
CA GLY A 572 -42.47 17.55 -14.35
C GLY A 572 -41.48 17.02 -15.40
N VAL A 573 -40.23 16.82 -14.95
CA VAL A 573 -39.47 15.55 -15.03
C VAL A 573 -38.79 15.36 -13.67
#